data_AF-A0A5C7A8V7-F1
#
_entry.id   AF-A0A5C7A8V7-F1
#
_cell.length_a   1.000
_cell.length_b   1.000
_cell.length_c   1.000
_cell.angle_alpha   90.00
_cell.angle_beta   90.00
_cell.angle_gamma   90.00
#
_symmetry.space_group_name_H-M   'P 1'
#
loop_
_entity.id
_entity.type
_entity.pdbx_description
1 polymer ?
#
loop_
_entity_poly.entity_id
_entity_poly.type
_entity_poly.pdbx_seq_one_letter_code
_entity_poly.pdbx_strand_id
1 'polypeptide(L)'
;MGQTLWSGESEFGAAGVAWDWVRMPYGIVSMVDPMALVTNLQFLNGEGEVLAPIESAIQLNGIVHTLPWQEQVQLALATRH
;
A
#
# COMPACT_ATOMS: atom_id res chain seq x y z
N MET A 1 13.09 8.23 5.62
CA MET A 1 12.00 7.85 4.69
C MET A 1 12.40 6.56 4.01
N GLY A 2 11.44 5.85 3.44
CA GLY A 2 11.70 4.65 2.67
C GLY A 2 10.45 4.25 1.90
N GLN A 3 10.52 3.08 1.28
CA GLN A 3 9.39 2.47 0.58
C GLN A 3 9.03 1.16 1.26
N THR A 4 7.78 0.74 1.13
CA THR A 4 7.34 -0.60 1.50
C THR A 4 6.59 -1.22 0.32
N LEU A 5 6.77 -2.51 0.10
CA LEU A 5 6.08 -3.29 -0.92
C LEU A 5 5.34 -4.43 -0.21
N TRP A 6 4.04 -4.50 -0.47
CA TRP A 6 3.18 -5.56 0.01
C TRP A 6 2.67 -6.34 -1.18
N SER A 7 2.87 -7.65 -1.16
CA SER A 7 2.47 -8.53 -2.25
C SER A 7 1.81 -9.81 -1.74
N GLY A 8 0.90 -10.35 -2.55
CA GLY A 8 0.30 -11.65 -2.36
C GLY A 8 0.27 -12.42 -3.68
N GLU A 9 0.28 -13.74 -3.60
CA GLU A 9 0.16 -14.63 -4.76
C GLU A 9 -1.23 -15.24 -4.80
N SER A 10 -1.75 -15.43 -6.02
CA SER A 10 -2.99 -16.14 -6.30
C SER A 10 -2.80 -17.03 -7.53
N GLU A 11 -3.79 -17.88 -7.82
CA GLU A 11 -3.83 -18.67 -9.06
C GLU A 11 -3.85 -17.80 -10.33
N PHE A 12 -4.23 -16.53 -10.21
CA PHE A 12 -4.29 -15.55 -11.30
C PHE A 12 -3.02 -14.70 -11.42
N GLY A 13 -2.00 -14.95 -10.58
CA GLY A 13 -0.73 -14.24 -10.55
C GLY A 13 -0.50 -13.46 -9.25
N ALA A 14 0.56 -12.64 -9.25
CA ALA A 14 0.97 -11.84 -8.11
C ALA A 14 0.27 -10.48 -8.11
N ALA A 15 -0.28 -10.09 -6.96
CA ALA A 15 -0.80 -8.75 -6.68
C ALA A 15 0.19 -8.01 -5.79
N GLY A 16 0.46 -6.74 -6.09
CA GLY A 16 1.39 -5.91 -5.33
C GLY A 16 0.94 -4.47 -5.21
N VAL A 17 1.23 -3.86 -4.06
CA VAL A 17 1.05 -2.44 -3.81
C VAL A 17 2.25 -1.90 -3.03
N ALA A 18 2.80 -0.79 -3.49
CA ALA A 18 3.93 -0.12 -2.88
C ALA A 18 3.65 1.36 -2.67
N TRP A 19 4.20 1.92 -1.61
CA TRP A 19 4.11 3.34 -1.29
C TRP A 19 5.29 3.79 -0.46
N ASP A 20 5.52 5.10 -0.50
CA ASP A 20 6.55 5.74 0.30
C ASP A 20 6.02 6.08 1.69
N TRP A 21 6.92 5.95 2.67
CA TRP A 21 6.66 6.27 4.06
C TRP A 21 7.75 7.15 4.64
N VAL A 22 7.37 7.96 5.62
CA VAL A 22 8.25 8.81 6.41
C VAL A 22 8.14 8.43 7.87
N ARG A 23 9.29 8.40 8.55
CA ARG A 23 9.34 8.28 10.01
C ARG A 23 9.21 9.69 10.58
N MET A 24 8.16 9.89 11.36
CA MET A 24 7.87 11.09 12.12
C MET A 24 8.54 11.02 13.50
N PRO A 25 8.61 12.14 14.25
CA PRO A 25 8.98 12.12 15.66
C PRO A 25 8.19 11.09 16.47
N TYR A 26 8.77 10.62 17.57
CA TYR A 26 8.19 9.61 18.46
C TYR A 26 7.99 8.22 17.82
N GLY A 27 8.69 7.93 16.71
CA GLY A 27 8.70 6.59 16.10
C GLY A 27 7.48 6.26 15.26
N ILE A 28 6.57 7.21 15.07
CA ILE A 28 5.41 7.05 14.21
C ILE A 28 5.87 6.95 12.75
N VAL A 29 5.32 6.00 12.00
CA VAL A 29 5.52 5.89 10.56
C VAL A 29 4.23 6.33 9.86
N SER A 30 4.36 7.24 8.90
CA SER A 30 3.24 7.77 8.12
C SER A 30 3.49 7.54 6.63
N MET A 31 2.40 7.31 5.89
CA MET A 31 2.42 7.38 4.43
C MET A 31 2.75 8.80 3.98
N VAL A 32 3.52 8.94 2.90
CA VAL A 32 3.92 10.24 2.34
C VAL A 32 2.78 10.86 1.54
N ASP A 33 2.20 10.11 0.59
CA ASP A 33 1.11 10.57 -0.26
C ASP A 33 0.13 9.41 -0.55
N PRO A 34 -1.12 9.47 -0.04
CA PRO A 34 -2.18 8.49 -0.32
C PRO A 34 -2.65 8.42 -1.77
N MET A 35 -2.21 9.32 -2.65
CA MET A 35 -2.53 9.27 -4.07
C MET A 35 -1.39 8.67 -4.90
N ALA A 36 -0.20 8.50 -4.32
CA ALA A 36 1.01 8.06 -5.03
C ALA A 36 1.36 6.58 -4.78
N LEU A 37 0.35 5.71 -4.75
CA LEU A 37 0.58 4.26 -4.65
C LEU A 37 0.94 3.69 -6.03
N VAL A 38 1.89 2.77 -6.04
CA VAL A 38 2.27 2.00 -7.22
C VAL A 38 1.71 0.59 -7.08
N THR A 39 0.92 0.15 -8.04
CA THR A 39 0.31 -1.19 -8.03
C THR A 39 0.23 -1.78 -9.43
N ASN A 40 0.15 -3.10 -9.51
CA ASN A 40 -0.21 -3.83 -10.72
C ASN A 40 -1.70 -4.26 -10.74
N LEU A 41 -2.51 -3.79 -9.78
CA LEU A 41 -3.93 -4.07 -9.70
C LEU A 41 -4.75 -3.15 -10.60
N GLN A 42 -5.76 -3.72 -11.24
CA GLN A 42 -6.81 -2.98 -11.95
C GLN A 42 -8.15 -3.29 -11.30
N PHE A 43 -8.83 -2.27 -10.81
CA PHE A 43 -10.15 -2.41 -10.19
C PHE A 43 -11.24 -2.26 -11.24
N LEU A 44 -12.27 -3.10 -11.13
CA LEU A 44 -13.43 -3.08 -12.00
C LEU A 44 -14.68 -2.75 -11.18
N ASN A 45 -15.66 -2.08 -11.80
CA ASN A 45 -17.00 -1.91 -11.23
C ASN A 45 -17.82 -3.21 -11.36
N GLY A 46 -19.06 -3.19 -10.89
CA GLY A 46 -19.97 -4.34 -10.98
C GLY A 46 -20.37 -4.73 -12.40
N GLU A 47 -20.14 -3.86 -13.39
CA GLU A 47 -20.38 -4.11 -14.81
C GLU A 47 -19.13 -4.62 -15.55
N GLY A 48 -17.99 -4.70 -14.85
CA GLY A 48 -16.71 -5.15 -15.41
C GLY A 48 -15.89 -4.04 -16.08
N GLU A 49 -16.29 -2.78 -15.95
CA GLU A 49 -15.54 -1.64 -16.48
C GLU A 49 -14.47 -1.17 -15.51
N VAL A 50 -13.37 -0.63 -16.03
CA VAL A 50 -12.26 -0.12 -15.22
C VAL A 50 -12.71 1.09 -14.40
N LEU A 51 -12.45 1.06 -13.09
CA LEU A 51 -12.74 2.18 -12.20
C LEU A 51 -11.94 3.43 -12.58
N ALA A 52 -12.52 4.60 -12.36
CA ALA A 52 -11.79 5.85 -12.53
C ALA A 52 -10.57 5.90 -11.59
N PRO A 53 -9.51 6.65 -11.93
CA PRO A 53 -8.28 6.71 -11.13
C PRO A 53 -8.53 7.06 -9.65
N ILE A 54 -9.43 8.00 -9.38
CA ILE A 54 -9.76 8.40 -8.01
C ILE A 54 -10.46 7.29 -7.22
N GLU A 55 -11.36 6.54 -7.87
CA GLU A 55 -12.07 5.42 -7.25
C GLU A 55 -11.12 4.25 -6.98
N SER A 56 -10.23 3.95 -7.94
CA SER A 56 -9.16 2.96 -7.77
C SER A 56 -8.26 3.32 -6.57
N ALA A 57 -7.90 4.59 -6.42
CA ALA A 57 -7.09 5.03 -5.30
C ALA A 57 -7.83 4.90 -3.96
N ILE A 58 -9.15 5.12 -3.91
CA ILE A 58 -9.94 4.86 -2.71
C ILE A 58 -9.89 3.37 -2.35
N GLN A 59 -10.06 2.47 -3.32
CA GLN A 59 -9.96 1.02 -3.08
C GLN A 59 -8.57 0.61 -2.60
N LEU A 60 -7.50 1.15 -3.21
CA LEU A 60 -6.12 0.89 -2.79
C LEU A 60 -5.85 1.35 -1.36
N ASN A 61 -6.31 2.54 -0.99
CA ASN A 61 -6.18 3.01 0.39
C ASN A 61 -6.97 2.12 1.36
N GLY A 62 -8.16 1.66 0.95
CA GLY A 62 -8.91 0.65 1.70
C GLY A 62 -8.07 -0.60 1.98
N ILE A 63 -7.37 -1.12 0.98
CA ILE A 63 -6.45 -2.26 1.15
C ILE A 63 -5.32 -1.90 2.12
N VAL A 64 -4.62 -0.79 1.91
CA VAL A 64 -3.51 -0.37 2.79
C VAL A 64 -3.93 -0.25 4.25
N HIS A 65 -5.14 0.25 4.52
CA HIS A 65 -5.68 0.36 5.87
C HIS A 65 -5.98 -0.98 6.54
N THR A 66 -6.11 -2.07 5.77
CA THR A 66 -6.28 -3.43 6.31
C THR A 66 -4.95 -4.15 6.56
N LEU A 67 -3.83 -3.62 6.04
CA LEU A 67 -2.51 -4.21 6.22
C LEU A 67 -1.87 -3.69 7.52
N PRO A 68 -1.17 -4.54 8.30
CA PRO A 68 -0.47 -4.14 9.53
C PRO A 68 0.86 -3.43 9.22
N TRP A 69 0.87 -2.56 8.21
CA TRP A 69 2.10 -2.12 7.58
C TRP A 69 2.97 -1.22 8.45
N GLN A 70 2.35 -0.38 9.28
CA GLN A 70 3.08 0.53 10.17
C GLN A 70 3.91 -0.26 11.18
N GLU A 71 3.33 -1.30 11.77
CA GLU A 71 4.01 -2.18 12.70
C GLU A 71 5.16 -2.93 12.02
N GLN A 72 4.93 -3.50 10.84
CA GLN A 72 5.97 -4.23 10.11
C GLN A 72 7.14 -3.33 9.68
N VAL A 73 6.87 -2.09 9.25
CA VAL A 73 7.92 -1.12 8.95
C VAL A 73 8.69 -0.75 10.22
N GLN A 74 8.01 -0.52 11.34
CA GLN A 74 8.68 -0.24 12.62
C GLN A 74 9.58 -1.40 13.07
N LEU A 75 9.11 -2.64 12.98
CA LEU A 75 9.89 -3.85 13.29
C LEU A 75 11.12 -3.98 12.38
N ALA A 76 10.94 -3.74 11.08
CA ALA A 76 12.04 -3.79 10.11
C ALA A 76 13.10 -2.70 10.38
N LEU A 77 12.68 -1.52 10.85
CA LEU A 77 13.61 -0.46 11.27
C LEU A 77 14.33 -0.80 12.57
N ALA A 78 13.66 -1.44 13.53
CA ALA A 78 14.27 -1.86 14.80
C ALA A 78 15.34 -2.94 14.61
N THR A 79 15.16 -3.82 13.61
CA THR A 79 16.11 -4.91 13.32
C THR A 79 17.35 -4.45 12.54
N ARG A 80 17.33 -3.23 11.99
CA ARG A 80 18.45 -2.65 11.21
C ARG A 80 19.38 -1.75 12.05
N HIS A 81 19.23 -1.76 13.37
CA HIS A 81 20.11 -1.12 14.34
C HIS A 81 20.91 -2.18 15.11
#